data_AF-A0A7I7XMB3-F1
#
_entry.id   AF-A0A7I7XMB3-F1
#
_cell.length_a   1.000
_cell.length_b   1.000
_cell.length_c   1.000
_cell.angle_alpha   90.00
_cell.angle_beta   90.00
_cell.angle_gamma   90.00
#
_symmetry.space_group_name_H-M   'P 1'
#
loop_
_entity.id
_entity.type
_entity.pdbx_description
1 polymer ?
#
loop_
_entity_poly.entity_id
_entity_poly.type
_entity_poly.pdbx_seq_one_letter_code
_entity_poly.pdbx_strand_id
1 'polypeptide(L)' 'MGKWDDDFPLQPRGSVQPSSVAGLLRTLELTDASERDRSVRIQTWLKDHEPSPGMEYSLRRNGYGSLLDGRATA' A
#
# COMPACT_ATOMS: atom_id res chain seq x y z
N MET A 1 35.93 18.34 -0.27
CA MET A 1 34.99 17.54 -1.07
C MET A 1 34.25 16.60 -0.13
N GLY A 2 33.10 17.03 0.41
CA GLY A 2 32.26 16.20 1.29
C GLY A 2 31.25 15.44 0.45
N LYS A 3 31.35 14.10 0.41
CA LYS A 3 30.50 13.18 -0.39
C LYS A 3 29.41 12.50 0.47
N TRP A 4 29.06 13.06 1.64
CA TRP A 4 28.12 12.41 2.56
C TRP A 4 27.10 13.39 3.12
N ASP A 5 26.56 14.27 2.27
CA ASP A 5 25.24 14.87 2.52
C ASP A 5 24.18 13.81 2.16
N ASP A 6 24.15 12.75 2.96
CA ASP A 6 23.05 11.80 2.93
C ASP A 6 21.98 12.33 3.88
N ASP A 7 21.36 13.43 3.45
CA ASP A 7 20.12 13.93 4.03
C ASP A 7 19.02 12.93 3.62
N PHE A 8 19.01 11.77 4.28
CA PHE A 8 17.87 10.88 4.25
C PHE A 8 16.80 11.55 5.11
N PRO A 9 15.76 12.17 4.53
CA PRO A 9 14.69 12.74 5.34
C PRO A 9 14.09 11.60 6.14
N LEU A 10 14.31 11.62 7.45
CA LEU A 10 13.71 10.68 8.39
C LEU A 10 12.20 10.86 8.27
N GLN A 11 11.56 9.96 7.53
CA GLN A 11 10.12 10.01 7.34
C GLN A 11 9.44 9.94 8.73
N PRO A 12 8.41 10.76 8.99
CA PRO A 12 7.65 10.68 10.22
C PRO A 12 7.20 9.24 10.48
N ARG A 13 7.20 8.83 11.74
CA ARG A 13 6.70 7.50 12.13
C ARG A 13 5.24 7.39 11.67
N GLY A 14 4.97 6.51 10.72
CA GLY A 14 3.66 6.35 10.07
C GLY A 14 3.57 6.84 8.62
N SER A 15 4.59 7.53 8.10
CA SER A 15 4.66 7.97 6.68
C SER A 15 5.16 6.90 5.72
N VAL A 16 5.66 5.77 6.22
CA VAL A 16 6.09 4.66 5.38
C VAL A 16 4.85 3.91 4.91
N GLN A 17 4.38 4.25 3.72
CA GLN A 17 3.32 3.47 3.09
C GLN A 17 3.82 2.05 2.80
N PRO A 18 2.96 1.03 2.95
CA PRO A 18 3.31 -0.32 2.57
C PRO A 18 3.58 -0.39 1.07
N SER A 19 4.73 -0.92 0.70
CA SER A 19 5.13 -1.18 -0.69
C SER A 19 4.69 -2.55 -1.20
N SER A 20 3.94 -3.31 -0.40
CA SER A 20 3.51 -4.67 -0.72
C SER A 20 2.21 -5.05 -0.02
N VAL A 21 1.41 -5.90 -0.66
CA VAL A 21 0.12 -6.38 -0.12
C VAL A 21 0.29 -7.06 1.23
N ALA A 22 1.31 -7.91 1.41
CA ALA A 22 1.58 -8.54 2.71
C ALA A 22 1.86 -7.51 3.82
N GLY A 23 2.56 -6.42 3.50
CA GLY A 23 2.81 -5.31 4.42
C GLY A 23 1.53 -4.54 4.74
N LEU A 24 0.69 -4.29 3.73
CA LEU A 24 -0.61 -3.64 3.92
C LEU A 24 -1.53 -4.52 4.80
N LEU A 25 -1.66 -5.81 4.50
CA LEU A 25 -2.48 -6.73 5.28
C LEU A 25 -2.01 -6.81 6.73
N ARG A 26 -0.69 -6.81 6.97
CA ARG A 26 -0.15 -6.77 8.33
C ARG A 26 -0.47 -5.45 9.04
N THR A 27 -0.39 -4.33 8.32
CA THR A 27 -0.70 -2.99 8.86
C THR A 27 -2.18 -2.85 9.19
N LEU A 28 -3.06 -3.49 8.41
CA LEU A 28 -4.50 -3.50 8.62
C LEU A 28 -4.98 -4.64 9.54
N GLU A 29 -4.06 -5.46 10.05
CA GLU A 29 -4.33 -6.64 10.89
C GLU A 29 -5.23 -7.69 10.21
N LEU A 30 -5.12 -7.82 8.88
CA LEU A 30 -5.95 -8.68 8.02
C LEU A 30 -5.27 -10.00 7.61
N THR A 31 -4.16 -10.36 8.26
CA THR A 31 -3.37 -11.54 7.90
C THR A 31 -4.18 -12.85 7.95
N ASP A 32 -5.18 -12.92 8.83
CA ASP A 32 -6.09 -14.07 8.99
C ASP A 32 -7.50 -13.81 8.44
N ALA A 33 -7.78 -12.60 7.95
CA ALA A 33 -9.11 -12.23 7.48
C ALA A 33 -9.50 -12.96 6.19
N SER A 34 -10.79 -13.12 5.95
CA SER A 34 -11.32 -13.68 4.70
C SER A 34 -10.95 -12.78 3.50
N GLU A 35 -10.86 -13.36 2.29
CA GLU A 35 -10.54 -12.61 1.08
C GLU A 35 -11.50 -11.43 0.81
N ARG A 36 -12.78 -11.59 1.14
CA ARG A 36 -13.79 -10.52 1.05
C ARG A 36 -13.47 -9.36 2.00
N ASP A 37 -13.15 -9.65 3.26
CA ASP A 37 -12.77 -8.63 4.24
C ASP A 37 -11.47 -7.93 3.85
N ARG A 38 -10.48 -8.69 3.34
CA ARG A 38 -9.24 -8.12 2.79
C ARG A 38 -9.55 -7.13 1.68
N SER A 39 -10.37 -7.52 0.71
CA SER A 39 -10.72 -6.69 -0.44
C SER A 39 -11.43 -5.40 -0.04
N VAL A 40 -12.44 -5.47 0.84
CA VAL A 40 -13.18 -4.30 1.33
C VAL A 40 -12.27 -3.33 2.07
N ARG A 41 -11.38 -3.84 2.92
CA ARG A 41 -10.48 -3.02 3.73
C ARG A 41 -9.34 -2.43 2.91
N ILE A 42 -8.79 -3.17 1.95
CA ILE A 42 -7.83 -2.65 0.96
C ILE A 42 -8.49 -1.55 0.13
N GLN A 43 -9.72 -1.76 -0.35
CA GLN A 43 -10.44 -0.75 -1.10
C GLN A 43 -10.70 0.51 -0.27
N THR A 44 -11.05 0.35 1.01
CA THR A 44 -11.20 1.48 1.94
C THR A 44 -9.88 2.22 2.10
N TRP A 45 -8.77 1.50 2.33
CA TRP A 45 -7.45 2.11 2.44
C TRP A 45 -7.05 2.90 1.19
N LEU A 46 -7.34 2.38 -0.01
CA LEU A 46 -7.06 3.01 -1.30
C LEU A 46 -7.89 4.29 -1.57
N LYS A 47 -8.96 4.57 -0.79
CA LYS A 47 -9.69 5.84 -0.89
C LYS A 47 -8.95 6.97 -0.20
N ASP A 48 -8.34 6.66 0.95
CA ASP A 48 -7.63 7.64 1.78
C ASP A 48 -6.13 7.74 1.45
N HIS A 49 -5.58 6.77 0.73
CA HIS A 49 -4.15 6.68 0.42
C HIS A 49 -3.90 6.46 -1.07
N GLU A 50 -2.97 7.24 -1.62
CA GLU A 50 -2.43 6.99 -2.96
C GLU A 50 -1.35 5.90 -2.89
N PRO A 51 -1.55 4.72 -3.50
CA PRO A 51 -0.56 3.66 -3.48
C PRO A 51 0.66 4.04 -4.32
N SER A 52 1.86 3.73 -3.83
CA SER A 52 3.07 3.80 -4.64
C SER A 52 3.05 2.81 -5.83
N PRO A 53 3.83 3.04 -6.91
CA PRO A 53 3.88 2.13 -8.06
C PRO A 53 4.24 0.68 -7.69
N GLY A 54 5.09 0.49 -6.68
CA GLY A 54 5.43 -0.84 -6.16
C GLY A 54 4.25 -1.53 -5.47
N MET A 55 3.42 -0.74 -4.77
CA MET A 55 2.20 -1.23 -4.15
C MET A 55 1.14 -1.59 -5.20
N GLU A 56 0.97 -0.78 -6.25
CA GLU A 56 0.08 -1.09 -7.37
C GLU A 56 0.47 -2.38 -8.08
N TYR A 57 1.77 -2.56 -8.36
CA TYR A 57 2.30 -3.80 -8.92
C TYR A 57 2.00 -5.00 -8.00
N SER A 58 2.21 -4.83 -6.69
CA SER A 58 1.92 -5.86 -5.69
C SER A 58 0.43 -6.23 -5.67
N LEU A 59 -0.47 -5.23 -5.70
CA LEU A 59 -1.92 -5.44 -5.73
C LEU A 59 -2.34 -6.22 -6.98
N ARG A 60 -1.86 -5.84 -8.16
CA ARG A 60 -2.13 -6.57 -9.42
C ARG A 60 -1.66 -8.01 -9.35
N ARG A 61 -0.45 -8.25 -8.84
CA ARG A 61 0.14 -9.61 -8.73
C ARG A 61 -0.61 -10.51 -7.75
N ASN A 62 -1.22 -9.94 -6.72
CA ASN A 62 -1.96 -10.68 -5.68
C ASN A 62 -3.47 -10.77 -5.94
N GLY A 63 -3.95 -10.42 -7.14
CA GLY A 63 -5.37 -10.54 -7.52
C GLY A 63 -6.25 -9.35 -7.12
N TYR A 64 -5.68 -8.30 -6.54
CA TYR A 64 -6.40 -7.07 -6.16
C TYR A 64 -6.39 -5.99 -7.26
N GLY A 65 -5.97 -6.33 -8.48
CA GLY A 65 -5.86 -5.38 -9.60
C GLY A 65 -7.18 -4.64 -9.89
N SER A 66 -8.32 -5.34 -9.81
CA SER A 66 -9.64 -4.75 -10.03
C SER A 66 -10.00 -3.65 -9.03
N LEU A 67 -9.39 -3.62 -7.84
CA LEU A 67 -9.59 -2.55 -6.86
C LEU A 67 -8.91 -1.24 -7.28
N LEU A 68 -7.85 -1.32 -8.09
CA LEU A 68 -7.18 -0.15 -8.66
C LEU A 68 -7.98 0.42 -9.83
N ASP A 69 -8.46 -0.45 -10.73
CA ASP A 69 -9.30 -0.04 -11.87
C ASP A 69 -10.62 0.59 -11.41
N GLY A 70 -11.23 0.06 -10.34
CA GLY A 70 -12.45 0.63 -9.74
C GLY A 70 -12.25 1.99 -9.07
N ARG A 71 -11.01 2.41 -8.80
CA ARG A 71 -10.67 3.77 -8.34
C ARG A 71 -10.49 4.73 -9.51
N ALA A 72 -9.95 4.27 -10.63
CA ALA A 72 -9.73 5.11 -11.82
C ALA A 72 -11.05 5.55 -12.50
N THR A 73 -12.16 4.86 -12.22
CA THR A 73 -13.49 5.14 -12.77
C THR A 73 -14.42 5.90 -11.82
N ALA A 74 -13.99 6.17 -10.59
CA ALA A 74 -14.75 6.89 -9.56
C ALA A 74 -14.33 8.35 -9.46
#